data_AF-T0Z3W9-F1
#
_entry.id   AF-T0Z3W9-F1
#
_cell.length_a   1.000
_cell.length_b   1.000
_cell.length_c   1.000
_cell.angle_alpha   90.00
_cell.angle_beta   90.00
_cell.angle_gamma   90.00
#
_symmetry.space_group_name_H-M   'P 1'
#
loop_
_entity.id
_entity.type
_entity.pdbx_description
1 polymer ?
#
loop_
_entity_poly.entity_id
_entity_poly.type
_entity_poly.pdbx_seq_one_letter_code
_entity_poly.pdbx_strand_id
1 'polypeptide(L)'
;ASYDQSGANIENTLDLEMVGSTAPGASIYNVYGPSATYTNLDDALAYILNPNSSVPGLKNVSVVTNSWGGSDQNDSSWYQYLEEAQTRGITVLASSGDSGNNPNSSKWTGTGPEFPSTMAFNDFGVTAVGGTTLVVNDRPGTDPAHYLHIQSQIAWNISAADTSDSGPAGSSGGISSVFSEPSWQKSTEANSVIQGQGRGVPDIAATANNTWMYASSDGSLLQYEVWGTSIASPLVAGLVAEMDAVLTHEGRPPLGFADPSIYAWANRMVAP
;
A
#
# COMPACT_ATOMS: atom_id res chain seq x y z
N ALA A 1 -3.19 -23.09 -5.03
CA ALA A 1 -2.00 -22.72 -4.25
C ALA A 1 -0.85 -23.71 -4.46
N SER A 2 -1.02 -25.02 -4.25
CA SER A 2 0.03 -26.06 -4.39
C SER A 2 0.80 -26.12 -5.73
N TYR A 3 0.19 -25.70 -6.84
CA TYR A 3 0.85 -25.66 -8.16
C TYR A 3 1.39 -24.27 -8.55
N ASP A 4 1.24 -23.27 -7.69
CA ASP A 4 1.71 -21.92 -7.95
C ASP A 4 3.14 -21.73 -7.45
N GLN A 5 4.07 -21.58 -8.39
CA GLN A 5 5.48 -21.33 -8.12
C GLN A 5 5.82 -19.83 -8.14
N SER A 6 4.86 -18.97 -8.48
CA SER A 6 5.06 -17.51 -8.56
C SER A 6 4.90 -16.80 -7.22
N GLY A 7 4.21 -17.42 -6.26
CA GLY A 7 3.83 -16.79 -5.00
C GLY A 7 2.60 -15.88 -5.10
N ALA A 8 2.04 -15.67 -6.30
CA ALA A 8 0.92 -14.77 -6.52
C ALA A 8 -0.35 -15.16 -5.74
N ASN A 9 -0.60 -16.44 -5.49
CA ASN A 9 -1.71 -16.85 -4.64
C ASN A 9 -1.56 -16.39 -3.19
N ILE A 10 -0.34 -16.44 -2.65
CA ILE A 10 -0.08 -15.99 -1.28
C ILE A 10 -0.30 -14.48 -1.20
N GLU A 11 0.27 -13.73 -2.14
CA GLU A 11 0.10 -12.28 -2.25
C GLU A 11 -1.36 -11.87 -2.38
N ASN A 12 -2.08 -12.48 -3.32
CA ASN A 12 -3.49 -12.17 -3.56
C ASN A 12 -4.39 -12.55 -2.38
N THR A 13 -4.10 -13.66 -1.69
CA THR A 13 -4.85 -14.02 -0.48
C THR A 13 -4.53 -13.07 0.67
N LEU A 14 -3.27 -12.68 0.84
CA LEU A 14 -2.85 -11.68 1.82
C LEU A 14 -3.62 -10.37 1.61
N ASP A 15 -3.62 -9.82 0.40
CA ASP A 15 -4.32 -8.57 0.08
C ASP A 15 -5.82 -8.66 0.44
N LEU A 16 -6.48 -9.76 0.05
CA LEU A 16 -7.89 -9.99 0.34
C LEU A 16 -8.17 -10.11 1.84
N GLU A 17 -7.33 -10.81 2.60
CA GLU A 17 -7.51 -10.94 4.05
C GLU A 17 -7.28 -9.60 4.76
N MET A 18 -6.29 -8.82 4.34
CA MET A 18 -5.99 -7.53 4.97
C MET A 18 -7.10 -6.50 4.70
N VAL A 19 -7.55 -6.36 3.46
CA VAL A 19 -8.72 -5.51 3.13
C VAL A 19 -9.96 -6.02 3.88
N GLY A 20 -10.22 -7.33 3.85
CA GLY A 20 -11.39 -7.93 4.51
C GLY A 20 -11.39 -7.79 6.03
N SER A 21 -10.21 -7.75 6.66
CA SER A 21 -10.08 -7.59 8.12
C SER A 21 -10.43 -6.17 8.59
N THR A 22 -10.17 -5.17 7.76
CA THR A 22 -10.38 -3.75 8.08
C THR A 22 -11.64 -3.18 7.45
N ALA A 23 -12.17 -3.81 6.39
CA ALA A 23 -13.43 -3.48 5.74
C ALA A 23 -14.33 -4.71 5.51
N PRO A 24 -14.78 -5.42 6.57
CA PRO A 24 -15.54 -6.66 6.42
C PRO A 24 -16.90 -6.48 5.75
N GLY A 25 -17.42 -5.25 5.66
CA GLY A 25 -18.66 -4.92 4.95
C GLY A 25 -18.49 -4.58 3.47
N ALA A 26 -17.25 -4.42 2.99
CA ALA A 26 -16.98 -4.00 1.62
C ALA A 26 -17.16 -5.14 0.60
N SER A 27 -17.54 -4.78 -0.63
CA SER A 27 -17.42 -5.71 -1.78
C SER A 27 -15.98 -5.67 -2.29
N ILE A 28 -15.24 -6.75 -2.08
CA ILE A 28 -13.81 -6.84 -2.40
C ILE A 28 -13.63 -7.62 -3.71
N TYR A 29 -12.85 -7.04 -4.63
CA TYR A 29 -12.54 -7.64 -5.93
C TYR A 29 -11.03 -7.84 -6.04
N ASN A 30 -10.61 -9.07 -6.36
CA ASN A 30 -9.24 -9.35 -6.75
C ASN A 30 -9.13 -9.31 -8.28
N VAL A 31 -8.35 -8.38 -8.82
CA VAL A 31 -8.09 -8.24 -10.26
C VAL A 31 -6.62 -8.52 -10.50
N TYR A 32 -6.33 -9.58 -11.27
CA TYR A 32 -4.97 -10.06 -11.51
C TYR A 32 -4.74 -10.39 -12.97
N GLY A 33 -3.48 -10.25 -13.39
CA GLY A 33 -3.01 -10.60 -14.72
C GLY A 33 -2.45 -12.02 -14.82
N PRO A 34 -2.21 -12.54 -16.03
CA PRO A 34 -1.65 -13.87 -16.24
C PRO A 34 -0.15 -13.98 -15.90
N SER A 35 0.57 -12.87 -15.76
CA SER A 35 2.01 -12.84 -15.49
C SER A 35 2.44 -11.52 -14.83
N ALA A 36 3.58 -11.53 -14.13
CA ALA A 36 4.17 -10.35 -13.48
C ALA A 36 4.87 -9.44 -14.50
N THR A 37 4.08 -8.68 -15.26
CA THR A 37 4.58 -7.69 -16.24
C THR A 37 3.90 -6.36 -16.04
N TYR A 38 4.58 -5.24 -16.35
CA TYR A 38 3.96 -3.92 -16.30
C TYR A 38 2.74 -3.81 -17.21
N THR A 39 2.75 -4.42 -18.40
CA THR A 39 1.57 -4.46 -19.28
C THR A 39 0.37 -5.12 -18.61
N ASN A 40 0.56 -6.22 -17.87
CA ASN A 40 -0.56 -6.83 -17.17
C ASN A 40 -1.01 -6.04 -15.94
N LEU A 41 -0.11 -5.26 -15.34
CA LEU A 41 -0.45 -4.34 -14.28
C LEU A 41 -1.29 -3.15 -14.82
N ASP A 42 -0.93 -2.63 -15.99
CA ASP A 42 -1.70 -1.63 -16.73
C ASP A 42 -3.09 -2.15 -17.09
N ASP A 43 -3.16 -3.37 -17.65
CA ASP A 43 -4.42 -4.02 -18.03
C ASP A 43 -5.34 -4.21 -16.81
N ALA A 44 -4.77 -4.52 -15.64
CA ALA A 44 -5.52 -4.70 -14.41
C ALA A 44 -6.15 -3.38 -13.93
N LEU A 45 -5.37 -2.29 -13.88
CA LEU A 45 -5.90 -0.97 -13.50
C LEU A 45 -6.91 -0.46 -14.55
N ALA A 46 -6.64 -0.65 -15.84
CA ALA A 46 -7.56 -0.32 -16.92
C ALA A 46 -8.90 -1.07 -16.77
N TYR A 47 -8.86 -2.36 -16.41
CA TYR A 47 -10.05 -3.16 -16.18
C TYR A 47 -10.84 -2.72 -14.94
N ILE A 48 -10.17 -2.35 -13.86
CA ILE A 48 -10.82 -1.80 -12.65
C ILE A 48 -11.58 -0.52 -13.00
N LEU A 49 -10.95 0.38 -13.77
CA LEU A 49 -11.55 1.64 -14.18
C LEU A 49 -12.67 1.43 -15.21
N ASN A 50 -12.46 0.55 -16.18
CA ASN A 50 -13.38 0.32 -17.29
C ASN A 50 -13.82 -1.17 -17.36
N PRO A 51 -14.59 -1.66 -16.36
CA PRO A 51 -14.94 -3.07 -16.27
C PRO A 51 -15.99 -3.46 -17.32
N ASN A 52 -15.89 -4.69 -17.81
CA ASN A 52 -16.94 -5.25 -18.66
C ASN A 52 -18.23 -5.53 -17.85
N SER A 53 -19.31 -5.88 -18.55
CA SER A 53 -20.62 -6.09 -17.92
C SER A 53 -20.70 -7.32 -17.00
N SER A 54 -19.69 -8.19 -16.99
CA SER A 54 -19.68 -9.43 -16.20
C SER A 54 -19.42 -9.17 -14.71
N VAL A 55 -18.78 -8.06 -14.35
CA VAL A 55 -18.52 -7.66 -12.97
C VAL A 55 -19.04 -6.23 -12.72
N PRO A 56 -20.38 -6.03 -12.70
CA PRO A 56 -20.97 -4.70 -12.69
C PRO A 56 -20.64 -3.90 -11.43
N GLY A 57 -20.30 -4.56 -10.32
CA GLY A 57 -19.96 -3.89 -9.05
C GLY A 57 -18.66 -3.10 -9.10
N LEU A 58 -17.70 -3.46 -9.98
CA LEU A 58 -16.46 -2.69 -10.18
C LEU A 58 -16.72 -1.25 -10.67
N LYS A 59 -17.89 -0.98 -11.25
CA LYS A 59 -18.27 0.40 -11.64
C LYS A 59 -18.37 1.35 -10.45
N ASN A 60 -18.57 0.81 -9.25
CA ASN A 60 -18.69 1.56 -8.00
C ASN A 60 -17.44 1.46 -7.12
N VAL A 61 -16.29 1.05 -7.67
CA VAL A 61 -15.03 1.02 -6.92
C VAL A 61 -14.70 2.43 -6.39
N SER A 62 -14.31 2.52 -5.13
CA SER A 62 -13.85 3.78 -4.51
C SER A 62 -12.40 3.71 -4.01
N VAL A 63 -11.85 2.50 -3.83
CA VAL A 63 -10.47 2.28 -3.37
C VAL A 63 -9.81 1.19 -4.22
N VAL A 64 -8.58 1.43 -4.64
CA VAL A 64 -7.69 0.47 -5.29
C VAL A 64 -6.42 0.38 -4.45
N THR A 65 -6.00 -0.84 -4.11
CA THR A 65 -4.70 -1.12 -3.49
C THR A 65 -3.89 -2.01 -4.41
N ASN A 66 -2.59 -1.77 -4.47
CA ASN A 66 -1.70 -2.51 -5.33
C ASN A 66 -0.41 -2.90 -4.59
N SER A 67 -0.14 -4.20 -4.52
CA SER A 67 1.04 -4.76 -3.85
C SER A 67 2.14 -5.22 -4.85
N TRP A 68 2.00 -4.92 -6.14
CA TRP A 68 2.92 -5.33 -7.20
C TRP A 68 3.66 -4.15 -7.81
N GLY A 69 4.97 -4.28 -8.04
CA GLY A 69 5.76 -3.14 -8.49
C GLY A 69 7.10 -3.49 -9.09
N GLY A 70 7.93 -2.47 -9.24
CA GLY A 70 9.28 -2.58 -9.76
C GLY A 70 10.06 -1.28 -9.64
N SER A 71 11.14 -1.16 -10.42
CA SER A 71 12.01 0.01 -10.38
C SER A 71 11.23 1.32 -10.60
N ASP A 72 11.64 2.39 -9.91
CA ASP A 72 11.09 3.73 -10.08
C ASP A 72 11.10 4.12 -11.57
N GLN A 73 9.90 4.34 -12.13
CA GLN A 73 9.69 4.61 -13.54
C GLN A 73 8.41 5.39 -13.76
N ASN A 74 8.36 6.11 -14.88
CA ASN A 74 7.14 6.78 -15.32
C ASN A 74 6.40 5.88 -16.31
N ASP A 75 5.19 5.48 -15.93
CA ASP A 75 4.29 4.71 -16.80
C ASP A 75 3.20 5.63 -17.38
N SER A 76 3.18 5.75 -18.71
CA SER A 76 2.23 6.65 -19.38
C SER A 76 0.78 6.19 -19.30
N SER A 77 0.53 4.88 -19.18
CA SER A 77 -0.82 4.33 -19.01
C SER A 77 -1.34 4.72 -17.63
N TRP A 78 -0.54 4.47 -16.59
CA TRP A 78 -0.89 4.83 -15.22
C TRP A 78 -1.13 6.33 -15.04
N TYR A 79 -0.38 7.19 -15.72
CA TYR A 79 -0.64 8.63 -15.69
C TYR A 79 -2.11 8.94 -16.02
N GLN A 80 -2.62 8.40 -17.14
CA GLN A 80 -4.00 8.64 -17.59
C GLN A 80 -5.03 7.98 -16.65
N TYR A 81 -4.71 6.78 -16.16
CA TYR A 81 -5.58 6.05 -15.23
C TYR A 81 -5.71 6.75 -13.88
N LEU A 82 -4.64 7.36 -13.37
CA LEU A 82 -4.66 8.11 -12.12
C LEU A 82 -5.43 9.43 -12.28
N GLU A 83 -5.37 10.10 -13.44
CA GLU A 83 -6.24 11.25 -13.75
C GLU A 83 -7.72 10.84 -13.76
N GLU A 84 -8.05 9.70 -14.37
CA GLU A 84 -9.41 9.16 -14.37
C GLU A 84 -9.87 8.79 -12.95
N ALA A 85 -9.04 8.07 -12.20
CA ALA A 85 -9.31 7.66 -10.82
C ALA A 85 -9.62 8.89 -9.96
N GLN A 86 -8.78 9.92 -10.03
CA GLN A 86 -9.00 11.16 -9.30
C GLN A 86 -10.30 11.85 -9.69
N THR A 87 -10.60 11.94 -10.98
CA THR A 87 -11.84 12.57 -11.47
C THR A 87 -13.09 11.85 -10.96
N ARG A 88 -12.98 10.55 -10.70
CA ARG A 88 -14.05 9.70 -10.16
C ARG A 88 -14.05 9.61 -8.63
N GLY A 89 -13.10 10.24 -7.95
CA GLY A 89 -12.94 10.16 -6.50
C GLY A 89 -12.47 8.78 -6.01
N ILE A 90 -11.72 8.04 -6.83
CA ILE A 90 -11.14 6.74 -6.48
C ILE A 90 -9.78 6.98 -5.81
N THR A 91 -9.61 6.44 -4.60
CA THR A 91 -8.32 6.41 -3.91
C THR A 91 -7.46 5.29 -4.48
N VAL A 92 -6.22 5.59 -4.88
CA VAL A 92 -5.25 4.57 -5.33
C VAL A 92 -4.08 4.52 -4.36
N LEU A 93 -3.86 3.35 -3.76
CA LEU A 93 -2.77 3.08 -2.82
C LEU A 93 -1.82 2.03 -3.41
N ALA A 94 -0.54 2.13 -3.08
CA ALA A 94 0.41 1.07 -3.39
C ALA A 94 1.42 0.86 -2.26
N SER A 95 1.86 -0.40 -2.11
CA SER A 95 2.96 -0.76 -1.23
C SER A 95 4.25 -0.06 -1.67
N SER A 96 5.05 0.41 -0.71
CA SER A 96 6.27 1.17 -1.04
C SER A 96 7.45 0.30 -1.44
N GLY A 97 7.39 -1.01 -1.15
CA GLY A 97 8.42 -1.99 -1.46
C GLY A 97 9.07 -2.61 -0.21
N ASP A 98 9.75 -3.75 -0.43
CA ASP A 98 10.18 -4.66 0.64
C ASP A 98 11.70 -4.84 0.72
N SER A 99 12.47 -4.10 -0.07
CA SER A 99 13.92 -4.26 -0.14
C SER A 99 14.67 -3.61 1.01
N GLY A 100 14.01 -2.74 1.78
CA GLY A 100 14.65 -1.92 2.82
C GLY A 100 15.76 -1.02 2.25
N ASN A 101 15.65 -0.61 1.00
CA ASN A 101 16.68 0.10 0.24
C ASN A 101 18.02 -0.66 0.14
N ASN A 102 18.00 -1.99 0.23
CA ASN A 102 19.21 -2.81 0.26
C ASN A 102 19.41 -3.55 -1.07
N PRO A 103 20.45 -3.22 -1.86
CA PRO A 103 20.75 -3.92 -3.12
C PRO A 103 21.06 -5.41 -2.98
N ASN A 104 21.35 -5.90 -1.78
CA ASN A 104 21.56 -7.32 -1.52
C ASN A 104 20.25 -8.07 -1.20
N SER A 105 19.14 -7.35 -1.02
CA SER A 105 17.82 -7.96 -0.87
C SER A 105 17.43 -8.70 -2.15
N SER A 106 16.81 -9.87 -2.04
CA SER A 106 16.18 -10.53 -3.19
C SER A 106 14.96 -9.77 -3.72
N LYS A 107 14.45 -8.79 -2.95
CA LYS A 107 13.35 -7.90 -3.32
C LYS A 107 13.83 -6.59 -3.97
N TRP A 108 15.14 -6.40 -4.12
CA TRP A 108 15.67 -5.19 -4.75
C TRP A 108 15.24 -5.08 -6.21
N THR A 109 14.56 -3.99 -6.55
CA THR A 109 14.05 -3.73 -7.90
C THR A 109 15.01 -2.90 -8.77
N GLY A 110 16.15 -2.48 -8.21
CA GLY A 110 17.10 -1.57 -8.87
C GLY A 110 17.08 -0.14 -8.31
N THR A 111 16.05 0.22 -7.56
CA THR A 111 15.84 1.56 -6.98
C THR A 111 15.31 1.46 -5.55
N GLY A 112 15.53 2.50 -4.74
CA GLY A 112 14.99 2.58 -3.38
C GLY A 112 13.46 2.78 -3.41
N PRO A 113 12.98 3.93 -3.91
CA PRO A 113 11.58 4.11 -4.28
C PRO A 113 11.16 3.18 -5.42
N GLU A 114 9.89 2.77 -5.45
CA GLU A 114 9.38 1.76 -6.38
C GLU A 114 8.09 2.21 -7.07
N PHE A 115 7.93 1.89 -8.35
CA PHE A 115 6.68 2.05 -9.07
C PHE A 115 5.69 0.94 -8.65
N PRO A 116 4.37 1.22 -8.51
CA PRO A 116 3.70 2.48 -8.82
C PRO A 116 3.60 3.47 -7.66
N SER A 117 4.13 3.14 -6.48
CA SER A 117 4.04 4.00 -5.28
C SER A 117 4.59 5.41 -5.51
N THR A 118 5.58 5.56 -6.40
CA THR A 118 6.17 6.87 -6.73
C THR A 118 5.31 7.75 -7.64
N MET A 119 4.28 7.21 -8.31
CA MET A 119 3.45 7.93 -9.29
C MET A 119 2.45 8.89 -8.63
N ALA A 120 2.96 10.02 -8.13
CA ALA A 120 2.14 11.09 -7.56
C ALA A 120 2.48 12.46 -8.15
N PHE A 121 1.44 13.25 -8.39
CA PHE A 121 1.50 14.60 -8.95
C PHE A 121 0.79 15.58 -8.00
N ASN A 122 0.62 16.84 -8.42
CA ASN A 122 0.00 17.84 -7.56
C ASN A 122 -1.48 17.53 -7.26
N ASP A 123 -2.22 17.04 -8.25
CA ASP A 123 -3.69 16.96 -8.20
C ASP A 123 -4.24 15.52 -8.23
N PHE A 124 -3.41 14.53 -8.56
CA PHE A 124 -3.76 13.11 -8.65
C PHE A 124 -2.51 12.26 -8.39
N GLY A 125 -2.69 10.98 -8.07
CA GLY A 125 -1.56 10.11 -7.81
C GLY A 125 -1.89 8.86 -7.00
N VAL A 126 -0.82 8.17 -6.64
CA VAL A 126 -0.82 7.02 -5.74
C VAL A 126 -0.34 7.45 -4.36
N THR A 127 -1.12 7.15 -3.33
CA THR A 127 -0.67 7.23 -1.94
C THR A 127 0.26 6.04 -1.64
N ALA A 128 1.52 6.31 -1.36
CA ALA A 128 2.52 5.28 -1.06
C ALA A 128 2.43 4.84 0.41
N VAL A 129 2.28 3.54 0.64
CA VAL A 129 2.13 2.96 1.97
C VAL A 129 3.36 2.14 2.35
N GLY A 130 4.11 2.64 3.33
CA GLY A 130 5.27 1.98 3.90
C GLY A 130 4.97 1.05 5.06
N GLY A 131 6.03 0.44 5.57
CA GLY A 131 5.98 -0.63 6.56
C GLY A 131 6.59 -0.28 7.91
N THR A 132 5.92 -0.74 8.95
CA THR A 132 6.35 -0.61 10.34
C THR A 132 6.28 -1.95 11.05
N THR A 133 7.09 -2.11 12.10
CA THR A 133 6.93 -3.19 13.08
C THR A 133 6.13 -2.67 14.25
N LEU A 134 4.89 -3.16 14.36
CA LEU A 134 3.96 -2.82 15.41
C LEU A 134 4.10 -3.78 16.60
N VAL A 135 4.18 -3.22 17.81
CA VAL A 135 4.08 -3.95 19.07
C VAL A 135 2.90 -3.38 19.85
N VAL A 136 2.00 -4.25 20.28
CA VAL A 136 0.86 -3.90 21.14
C VAL A 136 1.04 -4.49 22.53
N ASN A 137 0.39 -3.89 23.53
CA ASN A 137 0.34 -4.47 24.87
C ASN A 137 -0.53 -5.73 24.88
N ASP A 138 0.10 -6.90 25.00
CA ASP A 138 -0.54 -8.22 24.96
C ASP A 138 -0.91 -8.77 26.35
N ARG A 139 -0.90 -7.93 27.40
CA ARG A 139 -1.05 -8.37 28.80
C ARG A 139 -2.39 -7.96 29.43
N PRO A 140 -3.51 -8.64 29.08
CA PRO A 140 -4.84 -8.27 29.56
C PRO A 140 -4.99 -8.37 31.09
N GLY A 141 -4.17 -9.18 31.77
CA GLY A 141 -4.27 -9.39 33.22
C GLY A 141 -3.56 -8.35 34.09
N THR A 142 -2.52 -7.68 33.57
CA THR A 142 -1.73 -6.72 34.36
C THR A 142 -1.99 -5.27 34.00
N ASP A 143 -2.49 -5.00 32.79
CA ASP A 143 -2.87 -3.66 32.35
C ASP A 143 -4.09 -3.70 31.40
N PRO A 144 -5.28 -4.06 31.93
CA PRO A 144 -6.49 -4.23 31.11
C PRO A 144 -6.94 -2.95 30.41
N ALA A 145 -6.60 -1.77 30.94
CA ALA A 145 -6.99 -0.48 30.37
C ALA A 145 -6.22 -0.14 29.08
N HIS A 146 -5.07 -0.77 28.87
CA HIS A 146 -4.24 -0.57 27.68
C HIS A 146 -4.02 -1.85 26.89
N TYR A 147 -4.82 -2.90 27.14
CA TYR A 147 -4.74 -4.13 26.35
C TYR A 147 -4.98 -3.80 24.86
N LEU A 148 -4.10 -4.31 23.99
CA LEU A 148 -4.04 -4.03 22.55
C LEU A 148 -3.76 -2.57 22.16
N HIS A 149 -3.39 -1.70 23.10
CA HIS A 149 -2.88 -0.38 22.75
C HIS A 149 -1.48 -0.49 22.13
N ILE A 150 -1.16 0.42 21.21
CA ILE A 150 0.17 0.52 20.60
C ILE A 150 1.19 0.82 21.69
N GLN A 151 2.13 -0.10 21.88
CA GLN A 151 3.29 0.08 22.77
C GLN A 151 4.45 0.74 22.03
N SER A 152 4.72 0.29 20.81
CA SER A 152 5.70 0.90 19.92
C SER A 152 5.38 0.61 18.47
N GLN A 153 5.74 1.53 17.59
CA GLN A 153 5.68 1.34 16.15
C GLN A 153 6.94 1.97 15.55
N ILE A 154 7.80 1.13 14.98
CA ILE A 154 9.10 1.53 14.43
C ILE A 154 9.19 1.15 12.95
N ALA A 155 10.15 1.70 12.21
CA ALA A 155 10.38 1.31 10.82
C ALA A 155 10.59 -0.22 10.72
N TRP A 156 9.89 -0.88 9.79
CA TRP A 156 10.08 -2.30 9.54
C TRP A 156 11.42 -2.51 8.82
N ASN A 157 12.31 -3.27 9.45
CA ASN A 157 13.63 -3.56 8.92
C ASN A 157 14.12 -4.93 9.41
N ILE A 158 14.47 -5.79 8.46
CA ILE A 158 15.17 -7.06 8.65
C ILE A 158 16.65 -6.80 8.38
N SER A 159 17.52 -7.27 9.27
CA SER A 159 18.95 -6.95 9.28
C SER A 159 19.63 -7.24 7.95
N ALA A 160 20.54 -6.36 7.53
CA ALA A 160 21.43 -6.56 6.38
C ALA A 160 22.28 -7.86 6.47
N ALA A 161 22.47 -8.38 7.68
CA ALA A 161 23.21 -9.63 7.92
C ALA A 161 22.32 -10.88 7.88
N ASP A 162 21.00 -10.71 7.85
CA ASP A 162 20.06 -11.82 7.74
C ASP A 162 19.90 -12.20 6.27
N THR A 163 20.35 -13.40 5.91
CA THR A 163 20.20 -13.96 4.56
C THR A 163 19.18 -15.11 4.52
N SER A 164 18.44 -15.32 5.61
CA SER A 164 17.37 -16.30 5.69
C SER A 164 16.06 -15.73 5.15
N ASP A 165 15.15 -16.58 4.66
CA ASP A 165 13.80 -16.22 4.22
C ASP A 165 13.71 -14.91 3.41
N SER A 166 14.53 -14.79 2.36
CA SER A 166 14.60 -13.61 1.46
C SER A 166 15.15 -12.32 2.09
N GLY A 167 15.74 -12.38 3.29
CA GLY A 167 16.48 -11.29 3.89
C GLY A 167 17.76 -10.93 3.11
N PRO A 168 18.26 -9.68 3.20
CA PRO A 168 17.71 -8.56 3.97
C PRO A 168 16.45 -7.95 3.35
N ALA A 169 15.59 -7.34 4.16
CA ALA A 169 14.31 -6.79 3.71
C ALA A 169 13.84 -5.66 4.64
N GLY A 170 12.82 -4.91 4.24
CA GLY A 170 12.25 -3.84 5.05
C GLY A 170 11.45 -2.85 4.20
N SER A 171 10.85 -1.85 4.84
CA SER A 171 10.12 -0.82 4.10
C SER A 171 11.07 -0.05 3.18
N SER A 172 10.84 -0.14 1.87
CA SER A 172 11.47 0.72 0.88
C SER A 172 10.96 2.17 1.02
N GLY A 173 11.83 3.14 0.78
CA GLY A 173 11.51 4.57 0.87
C GLY A 173 12.60 5.45 0.24
N GLY A 174 12.42 6.76 0.21
CA GLY A 174 13.43 7.69 -0.31
C GLY A 174 12.88 8.69 -1.31
N ILE A 175 13.75 9.25 -2.14
CA ILE A 175 13.43 10.33 -3.08
C ILE A 175 13.44 9.76 -4.49
N SER A 176 12.30 9.84 -5.19
CA SER A 176 12.19 9.43 -6.59
C SER A 176 13.13 10.26 -7.47
N SER A 177 13.78 9.61 -8.43
CA SER A 177 14.59 10.28 -9.46
C SER A 177 13.79 10.61 -10.73
N VAL A 178 12.56 10.11 -10.80
CA VAL A 178 11.66 10.20 -11.94
C VAL A 178 10.65 11.34 -11.77
N PHE A 179 10.07 11.47 -10.57
CA PHE A 179 9.01 12.42 -10.30
C PHE A 179 9.52 13.61 -9.49
N SER A 180 9.14 14.82 -9.91
CA SER A 180 9.43 16.05 -9.18
C SER A 180 8.67 16.07 -7.85
N GLU A 181 9.22 16.76 -6.84
CA GLU A 181 8.54 16.93 -5.55
C GLU A 181 7.18 17.65 -5.74
N PRO A 182 6.04 17.02 -5.39
CA PRO A 182 4.73 17.64 -5.49
C PRO A 182 4.59 18.84 -4.54
N SER A 183 3.77 19.82 -4.91
CA SER A 183 3.65 21.07 -4.15
C SER A 183 3.20 20.88 -2.70
N TRP A 184 2.37 19.87 -2.44
CA TRP A 184 1.88 19.54 -1.10
C TRP A 184 2.95 18.91 -0.18
N GLN A 185 4.05 18.38 -0.74
CA GLN A 185 5.15 17.79 0.04
C GLN A 185 6.21 18.85 0.46
N LYS A 186 6.29 19.95 -0.30
CA LYS A 186 7.34 20.99 -0.12
C LYS A 186 7.34 21.70 1.23
N SER A 187 6.20 21.79 1.90
CA SER A 187 6.06 22.55 3.16
C SER A 187 6.01 21.65 4.39
N THR A 188 6.70 20.50 4.35
CA THR A 188 6.64 19.46 5.38
C THR A 188 7.97 19.32 6.10
N GLU A 189 7.96 18.73 7.30
CA GLU A 189 9.21 18.42 8.02
C GLU A 189 10.12 17.49 7.22
N ALA A 190 9.53 16.58 6.42
CA ALA A 190 10.27 15.69 5.53
C ALA A 190 11.11 16.45 4.49
N ASN A 191 10.72 17.69 4.13
CA ASN A 191 11.48 18.48 3.17
C ASN A 191 12.84 18.99 3.70
N SER A 192 13.10 18.85 5.00
CA SER A 192 14.48 19.00 5.54
C SER A 192 15.46 17.97 4.94
N VAL A 193 14.93 16.80 4.54
CA VAL A 193 15.67 15.71 3.88
C VAL A 193 15.45 15.72 2.37
N ILE A 194 14.20 15.89 1.90
CA ILE A 194 13.86 15.81 0.47
C ILE A 194 14.49 16.96 -0.34
N GLN A 195 14.47 18.18 0.21
CA GLN A 195 15.11 19.38 -0.34
C GLN A 195 14.78 19.66 -1.82
N GLY A 196 13.54 19.40 -2.27
CA GLY A 196 13.18 19.64 -3.67
C GLY A 196 13.73 18.64 -4.68
N GLN A 197 14.44 17.60 -4.25
CA GLN A 197 15.15 16.70 -5.17
C GLN A 197 14.23 15.77 -5.97
N GLY A 198 13.03 15.50 -5.47
CA GLY A 198 12.04 14.62 -6.10
C GLY A 198 10.90 14.25 -5.16
N ARG A 199 9.94 13.45 -5.63
CA ARG A 199 8.83 12.91 -4.82
C ARG A 199 9.38 11.97 -3.74
N GLY A 200 9.21 12.34 -2.47
CA GLY A 200 9.57 11.49 -1.34
C GLY A 200 8.53 10.42 -1.07
N VAL A 201 8.92 9.16 -0.81
CA VAL A 201 8.07 8.02 -0.42
C VAL A 201 8.59 7.38 0.89
N PRO A 202 7.74 6.69 1.66
CA PRO A 202 6.28 6.60 1.53
C PRO A 202 5.56 7.85 2.10
N ASP A 203 4.25 7.98 1.85
CA ASP A 203 3.41 9.07 2.37
C ASP A 203 2.87 8.76 3.77
N ILE A 204 2.49 7.50 3.99
CA ILE A 204 1.98 6.96 5.26
C ILE A 204 2.58 5.57 5.49
N ALA A 205 2.43 5.00 6.68
CA ALA A 205 2.91 3.65 6.97
C ALA A 205 1.98 2.90 7.92
N ALA A 206 1.91 1.58 7.75
CA ALA A 206 1.16 0.67 8.62
C ALA A 206 1.98 -0.59 8.94
N THR A 207 1.43 -1.56 9.67
CA THR A 207 2.17 -2.78 10.04
C THR A 207 2.56 -3.56 8.78
N ALA A 208 3.78 -4.09 8.75
CA ALA A 208 4.34 -4.81 7.61
C ALA A 208 5.03 -6.12 8.00
N ASN A 209 4.89 -6.59 9.23
CA ASN A 209 5.38 -7.90 9.66
C ASN A 209 4.56 -8.45 10.83
N ASN A 210 4.97 -9.62 11.34
CA ASN A 210 4.33 -10.31 12.46
C ASN A 210 2.83 -10.54 12.23
N THR A 211 2.44 -10.80 10.98
CA THR A 211 1.05 -10.90 10.56
C THR A 211 0.73 -12.32 10.17
N TRP A 212 -0.39 -12.84 10.67
CA TRP A 212 -0.91 -14.14 10.28
C TRP A 212 -1.84 -14.01 9.08
N MET A 213 -1.69 -14.92 8.13
CA MET A 213 -2.66 -15.12 7.06
C MET A 213 -3.08 -16.58 6.96
N TYR A 214 -4.25 -16.83 6.37
CA TYR A 214 -4.78 -18.15 6.13
C TYR A 214 -5.05 -18.37 4.65
N ALA A 215 -4.44 -19.40 4.05
CA ALA A 215 -4.71 -19.74 2.66
C ALA A 215 -5.16 -21.19 2.53
N SER A 216 -6.11 -21.42 1.61
CA SER A 216 -6.54 -22.78 1.28
C SER A 216 -5.65 -23.35 0.17
N SER A 217 -5.01 -24.48 0.45
CA SER A 217 -4.27 -25.28 -0.55
C SER A 217 -4.73 -26.72 -0.51
N ASP A 218 -5.12 -27.27 -1.66
CA ASP A 218 -5.58 -28.66 -1.81
C ASP A 218 -6.68 -29.07 -0.81
N GLY A 219 -7.60 -28.14 -0.52
CA GLY A 219 -8.70 -28.36 0.43
C GLY A 219 -8.28 -28.32 1.91
N SER A 220 -7.03 -28.00 2.22
CA SER A 220 -6.54 -27.77 3.59
C SER A 220 -6.34 -26.28 3.86
N LEU A 221 -6.74 -25.82 5.04
CA LEU A 221 -6.44 -24.48 5.53
C LEU A 221 -5.01 -24.47 6.08
N LEU A 222 -4.16 -23.62 5.51
CA LEU A 222 -2.78 -23.42 5.92
C LEU A 222 -2.63 -22.05 6.56
N GLN A 223 -1.81 -21.97 7.60
CA GLN A 223 -1.49 -20.74 8.31
C GLN A 223 -0.07 -20.33 7.98
N TYR A 224 0.12 -19.05 7.63
CA TYR A 224 1.43 -18.48 7.31
C TYR A 224 1.67 -17.24 8.15
N GLU A 225 2.89 -17.10 8.65
CA GLU A 225 3.39 -15.81 9.11
C GLU A 225 3.98 -15.08 7.92
N VAL A 226 3.54 -13.85 7.69
CA VAL A 226 3.92 -13.04 6.54
C VAL A 226 4.41 -11.66 6.96
N TRP A 227 5.16 -11.06 6.04
CA TRP A 227 5.75 -9.74 6.13
C TRP A 227 5.71 -9.09 4.74
N GLY A 228 5.93 -7.78 4.68
CA GLY A 228 5.87 -6.97 3.48
C GLY A 228 5.02 -5.72 3.67
N THR A 229 5.36 -4.67 2.94
CA THR A 229 4.49 -3.50 2.72
C THR A 229 3.21 -3.88 1.97
N SER A 230 3.18 -5.06 1.36
CA SER A 230 1.98 -5.78 0.91
C SER A 230 0.97 -6.11 2.01
N ILE A 231 1.35 -6.10 3.29
CA ILE A 231 0.37 -6.10 4.40
C ILE A 231 -0.19 -4.68 4.59
N ALA A 232 0.70 -3.70 4.59
CA ALA A 232 0.41 -2.33 4.98
C ALA A 232 -0.57 -1.65 4.01
N SER A 233 -0.33 -1.73 2.70
CA SER A 233 -1.19 -1.10 1.69
C SER A 233 -2.65 -1.57 1.74
N PRO A 234 -2.97 -2.89 1.66
CA PRO A 234 -4.35 -3.35 1.75
C PRO A 234 -5.00 -3.14 3.11
N LEU A 235 -4.23 -3.17 4.21
CA LEU A 235 -4.75 -2.80 5.54
C LEU A 235 -5.25 -1.35 5.54
N VAL A 236 -4.46 -0.41 5.00
CA VAL A 236 -4.88 0.99 4.88
C VAL A 236 -6.04 1.13 3.90
N ALA A 237 -6.05 0.38 2.79
CA ALA A 237 -7.12 0.43 1.81
C ALA A 237 -8.47 0.05 2.39
N GLY A 238 -8.54 -0.96 3.27
CA GLY A 238 -9.78 -1.27 3.98
C GLY A 238 -10.20 -0.16 4.95
N LEU A 239 -9.26 0.47 5.66
CA LEU A 239 -9.58 1.65 6.48
C LEU A 239 -10.15 2.81 5.64
N VAL A 240 -9.57 3.07 4.47
CA VAL A 240 -10.09 4.08 3.52
C VAL A 240 -11.48 3.69 3.01
N ALA A 241 -11.71 2.42 2.69
CA ALA A 241 -13.02 1.94 2.25
C ALA A 241 -14.11 2.13 3.31
N GLU A 242 -13.80 1.89 4.59
CA GLU A 242 -14.71 2.19 5.69
C GLU A 242 -14.95 3.71 5.86
N MET A 243 -13.92 4.54 5.68
CA MET A 243 -14.09 6.00 5.66
C MET A 243 -15.01 6.45 4.51
N ASP A 244 -14.82 5.91 3.31
CA ASP A 244 -15.67 6.19 2.14
C ASP A 244 -17.12 5.72 2.36
N ALA A 245 -17.32 4.59 3.05
CA ALA A 245 -18.65 4.10 3.42
C ALA A 245 -19.36 5.07 4.37
N VAL A 246 -18.65 5.60 5.37
CA VAL A 246 -19.19 6.64 6.28
C VAL A 246 -19.51 7.92 5.52
N LEU A 247 -18.59 8.41 4.68
CA LEU A 247 -18.82 9.61 3.87
C LEU A 247 -20.04 9.46 2.97
N THR A 248 -20.17 8.31 2.31
CA THR A 248 -21.34 7.98 1.47
C THR A 248 -22.62 7.99 2.29
N HIS A 249 -22.62 7.41 3.49
CA HIS A 249 -23.77 7.44 4.40
C HIS A 249 -24.16 8.88 4.81
N GLU A 250 -23.18 9.77 4.96
CA GLU A 250 -23.39 11.20 5.23
C GLU A 250 -23.75 12.03 3.98
N GLY A 251 -23.85 11.42 2.80
CA GLY A 251 -24.12 12.14 1.55
C GLY A 251 -22.93 12.98 1.07
N ARG A 252 -21.71 12.61 1.44
CA ARG A 252 -20.45 13.26 1.07
C ARG A 252 -19.72 12.42 0.00
N PRO A 253 -18.91 13.06 -0.86
CA PRO A 253 -18.09 12.32 -1.82
C PRO A 253 -17.03 11.45 -1.10
N PRO A 254 -16.56 10.36 -1.74
CA PRO A 254 -15.41 9.58 -1.25
C PRO A 254 -14.14 10.44 -1.18
N LEU A 255 -13.11 9.95 -0.49
CA LEU A 255 -11.87 10.67 -0.25
C LEU A 255 -11.11 11.00 -1.55
N GLY A 256 -11.05 10.07 -2.50
CA GLY A 256 -10.23 10.20 -3.71
C GLY A 256 -8.73 10.35 -3.37
N PHE A 257 -7.98 11.08 -4.20
CA PHE A 257 -6.57 11.36 -3.90
C PHE A 257 -6.43 12.27 -2.68
N ALA A 258 -6.01 11.67 -1.56
CA ALA A 258 -6.03 12.31 -0.24
C ALA A 258 -4.70 12.94 0.18
N ASP A 259 -3.59 12.69 -0.52
CA ASP A 259 -2.24 13.13 -0.10
C ASP A 259 -2.17 14.63 0.22
N PRO A 260 -2.67 15.56 -0.62
CA PRO A 260 -2.64 16.98 -0.28
C PRO A 260 -3.29 17.30 1.08
N SER A 261 -4.37 16.58 1.43
CA SER A 261 -5.06 16.73 2.71
C SER A 261 -4.30 16.08 3.87
N ILE A 262 -3.76 14.87 3.65
CA ILE A 262 -2.94 14.15 4.65
C ILE A 262 -1.74 15.00 5.06
N TYR A 263 -1.00 15.54 4.10
CA TYR A 263 0.16 16.39 4.37
C TYR A 263 -0.24 17.72 5.04
N ALA A 264 -1.36 18.32 4.63
CA ALA A 264 -1.87 19.53 5.29
C ALA A 264 -2.27 19.27 6.75
N TRP A 265 -2.84 18.10 7.07
CA TRP A 265 -3.18 17.72 8.45
C TRP A 265 -1.95 17.38 9.27
N ALA A 266 -1.01 16.60 8.72
CA ALA A 266 0.25 16.28 9.39
C ALA A 266 0.98 17.55 9.82
N ASN A 267 1.11 18.52 8.91
CA ASN A 267 1.72 19.82 9.20
C ASN A 267 1.01 20.59 10.34
N ARG A 268 -0.32 20.47 10.46
CA ARG A 268 -1.07 21.08 11.58
C ARG A 268 -0.87 20.36 12.90
N MET A 269 -0.65 19.05 12.88
CA MET A 269 -0.43 18.25 14.09
C MET A 269 0.95 18.47 14.71
N VAL A 270 1.96 18.75 13.87
CA VAL A 270 3.33 19.03 14.31
C VAL A 270 3.63 20.53 14.46
N ALA A 271 2.70 21.40 14.05
CA ALA A 271 2.84 22.84 14.27
C ALA A 271 2.84 23.14 15.79
N PRO A 272 3.79 23.96 16.27
CA PRO A 272 3.92 24.31 17.70
C PRO A 272 2.78 25.17 18.25
#